data_AF-A0A5R9C424-F1
#
_entry.id   AF-A0A5R9C424-F1
#
_cell.length_a   1.000
_cell.length_b   1.000
_cell.length_c   1.000
_cell.angle_alpha   90.00
_cell.angle_beta   90.00
_cell.angle_gamma   90.00
#
_symmetry.space_group_name_H-M   'P 1'
#
loop_
_entity.id
_entity.type
_entity.pdbx_description
1 polymer ?
#
loop_
_entity_poly.entity_id
_entity_poly.type
_entity_poly.pdbx_seq_one_letter_code
_entity_poly.pdbx_strand_id
1 'polypeptide(L)'
;MESLKAKGVKHGEALEVEYIGGKVFVNGDIDISYDVELFKKRPIAGTFYPGAETMLNVYNNLRNHFFDRQVKIEVEGELEEMPYEDDVIY
;
A
#
# COMPACT_ATOMS: atom_id res chain seq x y z
N MET A 1 -16.51 4.39 -3.49
CA MET A 1 -15.79 3.12 -3.75
C MET A 1 -14.40 3.36 -3.25
N GLU A 2 -13.89 2.50 -2.37
CA GLU A 2 -12.55 2.69 -1.81
C GLU A 2 -11.49 2.32 -2.85
N SER A 3 -10.56 3.24 -3.11
CA SER A 3 -9.46 3.01 -4.04
C SER A 3 -8.16 3.67 -3.58
N LEU A 4 -7.05 3.04 -3.98
CA LEU A 4 -5.70 3.54 -3.80
C LEU A 4 -5.02 3.56 -5.15
N LYS A 5 -4.43 4.70 -5.52
CA LYS A 5 -3.65 4.82 -6.74
C LYS A 5 -2.26 5.35 -6.41
N ALA A 6 -1.23 4.65 -6.82
CA ALA A 6 0.15 5.05 -6.58
C ALA A 6 0.96 5.03 -7.88
N LYS A 7 1.87 5.98 -8.01
CA LYS A 7 2.86 6.03 -9.08
C LYS A 7 4.25 6.02 -8.48
N GLY A 8 5.15 5.23 -9.05
CA GLY A 8 6.52 5.14 -8.59
C GLY A 8 7.43 4.48 -9.61
N VAL A 9 8.67 4.24 -9.18
CA VAL A 9 9.66 3.49 -9.94
C VAL A 9 9.99 2.21 -9.18
N LYS A 10 9.98 1.09 -9.89
CA LYS A 10 10.38 -0.22 -9.38
C LYS A 10 11.26 -0.92 -10.40
N HIS A 11 12.43 -1.40 -9.98
CA HIS A 11 13.44 -2.00 -10.85
C HIS A 11 13.82 -1.12 -12.06
N GLY A 12 13.77 0.20 -11.88
CA GLY A 12 14.06 1.18 -12.95
C GLY A 12 12.88 1.50 -13.87
N GLU A 13 11.74 0.82 -13.73
CA GLU A 13 10.55 1.02 -14.55
C GLU A 13 9.51 1.88 -13.82
N ALA A 14 8.87 2.80 -14.56
CA ALA A 14 7.75 3.57 -14.03
C ALA A 14 6.51 2.69 -13.98
N LEU A 15 5.93 2.54 -12.80
CA LEU A 15 4.73 1.76 -12.55
C LEU A 15 3.63 2.64 -11.98
N GLU A 16 2.41 2.41 -12.46
CA GLU A 16 1.16 2.88 -11.88
C GLU A 16 0.44 1.68 -11.27
N VAL A 17 0.17 1.74 -9.96
CA VAL A 17 -0.51 0.67 -9.23
C VAL A 17 -1.82 1.19 -8.70
N GLU A 18 -2.90 0.47 -8.97
CA GLU A 18 -4.24 0.77 -8.48
C GLU A 18 -4.77 -0.40 -7.67
N TYR A 19 -5.33 -0.12 -6.50
CA TYR A 19 -6.06 -1.08 -5.70
C TYR A 19 -7.51 -0.64 -5.61
N ILE A 20 -8.42 -1.46 -6.14
CA ILE A 20 -9.85 -1.18 -6.23
C ILE A 20 -10.62 -2.42 -5.78
N GLY A 21 -11.30 -2.33 -4.62
CA GLY A 21 -12.20 -3.37 -4.14
C GLY A 21 -11.57 -4.77 -4.04
N GLY A 22 -10.34 -4.87 -3.52
CA GLY A 22 -9.63 -6.16 -3.35
C GLY A 22 -8.78 -6.58 -4.55
N LYS A 23 -8.81 -5.83 -5.66
CA LYS A 23 -8.05 -6.15 -6.86
C LYS A 23 -6.93 -5.16 -7.08
N VAL A 24 -5.76 -5.67 -7.46
CA VAL A 24 -4.60 -4.88 -7.86
C VAL A 24 -4.53 -4.80 -9.39
N PHE A 25 -4.28 -3.60 -9.88
CA PHE A 25 -3.98 -3.32 -11.28
C PHE A 25 -2.62 -2.66 -11.36
N VAL A 26 -1.79 -3.09 -12.31
CA VAL A 26 -0.48 -2.51 -12.59
C VAL A 26 -0.47 -2.07 -14.04
N ASN A 27 -0.22 -0.77 -14.26
CA ASN A 27 -0.30 -0.11 -15.56
C ASN A 27 -1.63 -0.33 -16.31
N GLY A 28 -2.71 -0.54 -15.56
CA GLY A 28 -4.06 -0.76 -16.10
C GLY A 28 -4.47 -2.23 -16.30
N ASP A 29 -3.53 -3.17 -16.15
CA ASP A 29 -3.79 -4.61 -16.27
C ASP A 29 -3.84 -5.28 -14.90
N ILE A 30 -4.65 -6.34 -14.76
CA ILE A 30 -4.65 -7.16 -13.54
C ILE A 30 -3.35 -7.96 -13.52
N ASP A 31 -2.51 -7.71 -12.52
CA ASP A 31 -1.23 -8.40 -12.36
C ASP A 31 -1.10 -9.00 -10.95
N ILE A 32 -1.36 -10.30 -10.87
CA ILE A 32 -1.28 -11.09 -9.64
C ILE A 32 0.16 -11.28 -9.13
N SER A 33 1.17 -10.99 -9.95
CA SER A 33 2.56 -11.18 -9.52
C SER A 33 2.97 -10.20 -8.43
N TYR A 34 2.32 -9.02 -8.39
CA TYR A 34 2.58 -7.99 -7.40
C TYR A 34 1.74 -8.11 -6.12
N ASP A 35 0.70 -8.95 -6.12
CA ASP A 35 -0.19 -9.18 -4.97
C ASP A 35 0.59 -9.64 -3.73
N VAL A 36 1.54 -10.56 -3.91
CA VAL A 36 2.34 -11.11 -2.81
C VAL A 36 3.11 -10.02 -2.07
N GLU A 37 3.61 -9.01 -2.78
CA GLU A 37 4.35 -7.92 -2.15
C GLU A 37 3.44 -6.85 -1.57
N LEU A 38 2.32 -6.54 -2.24
CA LEU A 38 1.36 -5.53 -1.79
C LEU A 38 0.56 -5.96 -0.56
N PHE A 39 0.26 -7.26 -0.45
CA PHE A 39 -0.44 -7.84 0.69
C PHE A 39 0.51 -8.40 1.76
N LYS A 40 1.82 -8.29 1.55
CA LYS A 40 2.80 -8.69 2.57
C LYS A 40 2.54 -7.90 3.85
N LYS A 41 2.22 -8.61 4.95
CA LYS A 41 2.04 -7.95 6.25
C LYS A 41 3.35 -7.30 6.67
N ARG A 42 3.33 -5.98 6.84
CA ARG A 42 4.47 -5.20 7.34
C ARG A 42 4.02 -4.29 8.48
N PRO A 43 4.87 -4.12 9.51
CA PRO A 43 4.50 -3.28 10.63
C PRO A 43 4.40 -1.81 10.20
N ILE A 44 3.48 -1.10 10.85
CA ILE A 44 3.37 0.35 10.87
C ILE A 44 3.88 0.80 12.25
N ALA A 45 4.74 1.82 12.28
CA ALA A 45 5.39 2.33 13.50
C ALA A 45 6.12 1.23 14.32
N GLY A 46 6.57 0.15 13.67
CA GLY A 46 7.31 -0.94 14.30
C GLY A 46 6.49 -1.93 15.15
N THR A 47 5.27 -1.58 15.55
CA THR A 47 4.50 -2.33 16.55
C THR A 47 3.11 -2.77 16.09
N PHE A 48 2.53 -2.13 15.07
CA PHE A 48 1.19 -2.45 14.59
C PHE A 48 1.19 -3.21 13.26
N TYR A 49 0.50 -4.34 13.18
CA TYR A 49 0.40 -5.15 11.98
C TYR A 49 -1.04 -5.15 11.43
N PRO A 50 -1.35 -4.31 10.42
CA PRO A 50 -2.66 -4.31 9.81
C PRO A 50 -3.00 -5.67 9.15
N GLY A 51 -4.29 -5.91 8.91
CA GLY A 51 -4.73 -7.10 8.17
C GLY A 51 -4.16 -7.10 6.74
N ALA A 52 -3.83 -8.26 6.18
CA ALA A 52 -3.08 -8.35 4.91
C ALA A 52 -3.81 -7.67 3.73
N GLU A 53 -5.13 -7.84 3.65
CA GLU A 53 -5.99 -7.33 2.57
C GLU A 53 -6.64 -5.98 2.93
N THR A 54 -6.22 -5.36 4.03
CA THR A 54 -6.75 -4.05 4.44
C THR A 54 -6.17 -2.94 3.57
N MET A 55 -6.95 -1.89 3.37
CA MET A 55 -6.49 -0.71 2.64
C MET A 55 -5.27 -0.07 3.30
N LEU A 56 -5.19 -0.14 4.64
CA LEU A 56 -4.06 0.37 5.41
C LEU A 56 -2.75 -0.41 5.14
N ASN A 57 -2.81 -1.74 5.04
CA ASN A 57 -1.63 -2.55 4.70
C ASN A 57 -1.16 -2.27 3.27
N VAL A 58 -2.09 -2.19 2.31
CA VAL A 58 -1.77 -1.87 0.91
C VAL A 58 -1.15 -0.47 0.81
N TYR A 59 -1.72 0.52 1.50
CA TYR A 59 -1.16 1.86 1.59
C TYR A 59 0.27 1.84 2.16
N ASN A 60 0.50 1.14 3.28
CA ASN A 60 1.82 1.03 3.89
C ASN A 60 2.84 0.41 2.94
N ASN A 61 2.46 -0.66 2.24
CA ASN A 61 3.34 -1.30 1.26
C ASN A 61 3.67 -0.36 0.10
N LEU A 62 2.67 0.29 -0.51
CA LEU A 62 2.86 1.26 -1.59
C LEU A 62 3.69 2.48 -1.16
N ARG A 63 3.53 2.93 0.08
CA ARG A 63 4.21 4.09 0.63
C ARG A 63 5.67 3.83 0.96
N ASN A 64 5.97 2.68 1.57
CA ASN A 64 7.25 2.47 2.25
C ASN A 64 8.10 1.33 1.69
N HIS A 65 7.54 0.47 0.84
CA HIS A 65 8.12 -0.86 0.65
C HIS A 65 8.08 -1.41 -0.78
N PHE A 66 7.15 -0.93 -1.60
CA PHE A 66 6.90 -1.48 -2.93
C PHE A 66 7.76 -0.82 -4.02
N PHE A 67 7.85 0.51 -4.01
CA PHE A 67 8.64 1.25 -4.98
C PHE A 67 10.06 1.51 -4.45
N ASP A 68 11.04 1.43 -5.34
CA ASP A 68 12.39 1.94 -5.06
C ASP A 68 12.37 3.47 -4.91
N ARG A 69 11.47 4.12 -5.66
CA ARG A 69 11.20 5.55 -5.55
C ARG A 69 9.72 5.84 -5.75
N GLN A 70 9.04 6.26 -4.69
CA GLN A 70 7.65 6.69 -4.78
C GLN A 70 7.57 8.12 -5.38
N VAL A 71 6.63 8.33 -6.30
CA VAL A 71 6.37 9.66 -6.89
C VAL A 71 5.09 10.25 -6.32
N LYS A 72 3.99 9.49 -6.31
CA LYS A 72 2.69 9.96 -5.84
C LYS A 72 1.86 8.80 -5.28
N ILE A 73 1.01 9.10 -4.31
CA ILE A 73 -0.07 8.23 -3.87
C ILE A 73 -1.33 9.08 -3.68
N GLU A 74 -2.46 8.56 -4.13
CA GLU A 74 -3.80 9.12 -4.05
C GLU A 74 -4.69 8.07 -3.37
N VAL A 75 -5.50 8.53 -2.42
CA VAL A 75 -6.39 7.68 -1.64
C VAL A 75 -7.81 8.24 -1.79
N GLU A 76 -8.73 7.40 -2.24
CA GLU A 76 -10.17 7.70 -2.25
C GLU A 76 -10.87 6.73 -1.30
N GLY A 77 -11.16 7.17 -0.07
CA GLY A 77 -11.75 6.33 0.97
C GLY A 77 -11.16 6.62 2.34
N GLU A 78 -11.61 5.89 3.36
CA GLU A 78 -11.08 6.00 4.72
C GLU A 78 -10.05 4.90 4.98
N LEU A 79 -8.82 5.29 5.35
CA LEU A 79 -7.85 4.34 5.87
C LEU A 79 -8.27 3.93 7.29
N GLU A 80 -8.07 2.67 7.66
CA GLU A 80 -8.20 2.24 9.06
C GLU A 80 -7.39 3.19 9.96
N GLU A 81 -7.94 3.51 11.14
CA GLU A 81 -7.24 4.34 12.12
C GLU A 81 -5.90 3.69 12.48
N MET A 82 -4.82 4.40 12.21
CA MET A 82 -3.52 4.05 12.75
C MET A 82 -3.60 4.18 14.28
N PRO A 83 -3.12 3.21 15.06
CA PRO A 83 -3.02 3.38 16.51
C PRO A 83 -2.16 4.62 16.78
N TYR A 84 -2.73 5.56 17.53
CA TYR A 84 -2.08 6.82 17.89
C TYR A 84 -0.76 6.57 18.65
N GLU A 85 0.24 7.42 18.40
CA GLU A 85 1.56 7.39 19.06
C GLU A 85 1.50 7.58 20.58
N ASP A 86 0.39 8.04 21.16
CA ASP A 86 0.32 8.42 22.58
C ASP A 86 0.50 7.24 23.58
N ASP A 87 0.38 5.99 23.13
CA ASP A 87 0.58 4.79 23.97
C ASP A 87 1.73 3.88 23.50
N VAL A 88 2.51 4.30 22.49
CA VAL A 88 3.66 3.52 22.02
C VAL A 88 4.90 3.97 22.79
N ILE A 89 5.26 3.24 23.84
CA ILE A 89 6.50 3.47 24.59
C ILE A 89 7.69 3.23 23.65
N TYR A 90 8.47 4.28 23.37
CA TYR A 90 9.71 4.27 22.59
C TYR A 90 10.82 3.41 23.22
#